data_AF-A0A2E4PI70-F1
#
_entry.id   AF-A0A2E4PI70-F1
#
_cell.length_a   1.000
_cell.length_b   1.000
_cell.length_c   1.000
_cell.angle_alpha   90.00
_cell.angle_beta   90.00
_cell.angle_gamma   90.00
#
_symmetry.space_group_name_H-M   'P 1'
#
loop_
_entity.id
_entity.type
_entity.pdbx_description
1 polymer ?
#
loop_
_entity_poly.entity_id
_entity_poly.type
_entity_poly.pdbx_seq_one_letter_code
_entity_poly.pdbx_strand_id
1 'polypeptide(L)'
;MKTINIICYLATVYLVSLFVRSVILPKVRQWLYNYKEKQLLKKGNKKFYFEKNKVIVFAHTQEQANAKYKKMKSNLKKKHHAILEQNRKQA
;
A
#
# COMPACT_ATOMS: atom_id res chain seq x y z
N MET A 1 10.38 29.36 33.27
CA MET A 1 10.84 29.66 31.89
C MET A 1 11.41 28.44 31.15
N LYS A 2 12.33 27.65 31.73
CA LYS A 2 12.93 26.48 31.04
C LYS A 2 11.93 25.38 30.64
N THR A 3 10.94 25.08 31.48
CA THR A 3 9.91 24.06 31.24
C THR A 3 8.95 24.40 30.09
N ILE A 4 8.61 25.68 29.93
CA ILE A 4 7.73 26.16 28.85
C ILE A 4 8.42 25.97 27.48
N ASN A 5 9.72 26.26 27.40
CA ASN A 5 10.50 26.03 26.17
C ASN A 5 10.57 24.55 25.79
N ILE A 6 10.66 23.63 26.76
CA ILE A 6 10.66 22.18 26.50
C ILE A 6 9.30 21.72 25.97
N ILE A 7 8.20 22.21 26.55
CA ILE A 7 6.84 21.89 26.09
C ILE A 7 6.60 22.43 24.68
N CYS A 8 7.00 23.66 24.39
CA CYS A 8 6.93 24.24 23.05
C CYS A 8 7.75 23.43 22.03
N TYR A 9 8.95 22.95 22.41
CA TYR A 9 9.77 22.14 21.53
C TYR A 9 9.09 20.80 21.20
N LEU A 10 8.57 20.10 22.21
CA LEU A 10 7.85 18.84 22.02
C LEU A 10 6.58 19.01 21.18
N ALA A 11 5.82 20.08 21.41
CA ALA A 11 4.65 20.41 20.60
C ALA A 11 5.02 20.68 19.13
N THR A 12 6.13 21.39 18.89
CA THR A 12 6.62 21.69 17.54
C THR A 12 7.05 20.41 16.82
N VAL A 13 7.80 19.53 17.47
CA VAL A 13 8.20 18.23 16.92
C VAL A 13 6.98 17.37 16.59
N TYR A 14 5.97 17.35 17.47
CA TYR A 14 4.72 16.62 17.24
C TYR A 14 3.97 17.15 16.01
N LEU A 15 3.80 18.48 15.89
CA LEU A 15 3.14 19.11 14.75
C LEU A 15 3.88 18.86 13.43
N VAL A 16 5.22 18.93 13.43
CA VAL A 16 6.03 18.61 12.24
C VAL A 16 5.84 17.13 11.86
N SER A 17 5.82 16.21 12.82
CA SER A 17 5.61 14.78 12.56
C SER A 17 4.23 14.49 11.95
N LEU A 18 3.19 15.18 12.44
CA LEU A 18 1.83 15.12 11.89
C LEU A 18 1.77 15.67 10.47
N PHE A 19 2.42 16.80 10.22
CA PHE A 19 2.50 17.39 8.88
C PHE A 19 3.18 16.45 7.88
N VAL A 20 4.29 15.82 8.26
CA VAL A 20 4.99 14.84 7.42
C VAL A 20 4.09 13.65 7.10
N ARG A 21 3.39 13.10 8.10
CA ARG A 21 2.46 11.98 7.89
C ARG A 21 1.29 12.35 6.99
N SER A 22 0.70 13.53 7.17
CA SER A 22 -0.51 13.93 6.44
C SER A 22 -0.23 14.45 5.03
N VAL A 23 0.91 15.09 4.78
CA VAL A 23 1.17 15.79 3.51
C VAL A 23 2.24 15.11 2.68
N ILE A 24 3.37 14.74 3.30
CA ILE A 24 4.53 14.21 2.56
C ILE A 24 4.30 12.73 2.24
N LEU A 25 3.87 11.94 3.21
CA LEU A 25 3.67 10.50 3.05
C LEU A 25 2.72 10.12 1.88
N PRO A 26 1.53 10.73 1.73
CA PRO A 26 0.66 10.41 0.59
C PRO A 26 1.27 10.82 -0.75
N LYS A 27 1.93 11.98 -0.84
CA LYS A 27 2.62 12.42 -2.07
C LYS A 27 3.73 11.46 -2.49
N VAL A 28 4.55 11.01 -1.53
CA VAL A 28 5.62 10.04 -1.78
C VAL A 28 5.06 8.70 -2.24
N ARG A 29 3.98 8.22 -1.61
CA ARG A 29 3.30 6.98 -2.04
C ARG A 29 2.76 7.09 -3.46
N GLN A 30 2.14 8.21 -3.81
CA GLN A 30 1.59 8.41 -5.15
C GLN A 30 2.69 8.55 -6.21
N TRP A 31 3.79 9.23 -5.88
CA TRP A 31 4.96 9.30 -6.75
C TRP A 31 5.58 7.91 -6.99
N LEU A 32 5.77 7.11 -5.93
CA LEU A 32 6.24 5.73 -6.04
C LEU A 32 5.32 4.85 -6.87
N TYR A 33 4.00 5.01 -6.72
CA TYR A 33 3.02 4.28 -7.53
C TYR A 33 3.16 4.63 -9.01
N ASN A 34 3.18 5.92 -9.35
CA ASN A 34 3.36 6.40 -10.72
C ASN A 34 4.71 5.96 -11.31
N TYR A 35 5.77 5.97 -10.51
CA TYR A 35 7.09 5.53 -10.93
C TYR A 35 7.10 4.03 -11.28
N LYS A 36 6.54 3.18 -10.41
CA LYS A 36 6.42 1.73 -10.67
C LYS A 36 5.52 1.46 -11.87
N GLU A 37 4.40 2.17 -11.98
CA GLU A 37 3.51 2.05 -13.14
C GLU A 37 4.25 2.36 -14.44
N LYS A 38 4.95 3.51 -14.51
CA LYS A 38 5.75 3.89 -15.69
C LYS A 38 6.82 2.85 -16.01
N GLN A 39 7.49 2.28 -15.02
CA GLN A 39 8.47 1.21 -15.27
C GLN A 39 7.84 -0.06 -15.84
N LEU A 40 6.69 -0.48 -15.31
CA LEU A 40 6.00 -1.68 -15.78
C LEU A 40 5.50 -1.48 -17.22
N LEU A 41 5.00 -0.29 -17.54
CA LEU A 41 4.62 0.10 -18.90
C LEU A 41 5.83 0.13 -19.85
N LYS A 42 6.97 0.70 -19.42
CA LYS A 42 8.23 0.70 -20.20
C LYS A 42 8.74 -0.71 -20.50
N LYS A 43 8.51 -1.66 -19.60
CA LYS A 43 8.85 -3.08 -19.81
C LYS A 43 7.94 -3.79 -20.80
N GLY A 44 6.91 -3.13 -21.35
CA GLY A 44 5.96 -3.72 -22.30
C GLY A 44 4.77 -4.43 -21.64
N ASN A 45 4.55 -4.24 -20.34
CA ASN A 45 3.36 -4.78 -19.68
C ASN A 45 2.13 -3.92 -19.99
N LYS A 46 0.99 -4.59 -20.18
CA LYS A 46 -0.33 -4.00 -20.30
C LYS A 46 -1.08 -4.03 -18.97
N LYS A 47 -2.03 -3.10 -18.80
CA LYS A 47 -2.93 -3.06 -17.65
C LYS A 47 -4.12 -3.98 -17.91
N PHE A 48 -4.37 -4.90 -16.99
CA PHE A 48 -5.53 -5.77 -17.00
C PHE A 48 -6.38 -5.51 -15.75
N TYR A 49 -7.67 -5.27 -15.96
CA TYR A 49 -8.61 -4.87 -14.90
C TYR A 49 -9.47 -6.06 -14.48
N PHE A 50 -9.60 -6.25 -13.18
CA PHE A 50 -10.39 -7.32 -12.55
C PHE A 50 -11.35 -6.74 -11.50
N GLU A 51 -12.45 -7.46 -11.22
CA GLU A 51 -13.48 -7.09 -10.23
C GLU A 51 -14.01 -5.65 -10.39
N LYS A 52 -14.51 -5.31 -11.59
CA LYS A 52 -15.05 -3.97 -11.91
C LYS A 52 -14.03 -2.85 -11.60
N ASN A 53 -12.80 -2.99 -12.11
CA ASN A 53 -11.69 -2.03 -11.94
C ASN A 53 -11.15 -1.88 -10.51
N LYS A 54 -11.53 -2.75 -9.57
CA LYS A 54 -10.96 -2.72 -8.21
C LYS A 54 -9.52 -3.23 -8.16
N VAL A 55 -9.14 -4.12 -9.08
CA VAL A 55 -7.82 -4.73 -9.12
C VAL A 55 -7.19 -4.51 -10.49
N ILE A 56 -5.98 -3.95 -10.50
CA ILE A 56 -5.18 -3.73 -11.70
C ILE A 56 -3.96 -4.65 -11.65
N VAL A 57 -3.79 -5.48 -12.68
CA VAL A 57 -2.65 -6.38 -12.82
C VAL A 57 -1.84 -6.00 -14.06
N PHE A 58 -0.54 -5.83 -13.88
CA PHE A 58 0.40 -5.58 -14.97
C PHE A 58 1.05 -6.90 -15.42
N ALA A 59 0.88 -7.24 -16.69
CA ALA A 59 1.47 -8.42 -17.35
C ALA A 59 1.61 -8.20 -18.87
N HIS A 60 2.33 -9.07 -19.57
CA HIS A 60 2.44 -9.00 -21.02
C HIS A 60 1.22 -9.59 -21.75
N THR A 61 0.64 -10.66 -21.20
CA THR A 61 -0.50 -11.37 -21.78
C THR A 61 -1.67 -11.49 -20.80
N GLN A 62 -2.87 -11.68 -21.35
CA GLN A 62 -4.10 -11.91 -20.57
C GLN A 62 -3.97 -13.15 -19.68
N GLU A 63 -3.36 -14.24 -20.18
CA GLU A 63 -3.16 -15.48 -19.43
C GLU A 63 -2.24 -15.28 -18.22
N GLN A 64 -1.14 -14.54 -18.39
CA GLN A 64 -0.26 -14.20 -17.28
C GLN A 64 -0.98 -13.33 -16.25
N ALA A 65 -1.82 -12.37 -16.69
CA ALA A 65 -2.61 -11.55 -15.80
C ALA A 65 -3.62 -12.39 -14.99
N ASN A 66 -4.31 -13.33 -15.64
CA ASN A 66 -5.24 -14.27 -15.02
C ASN A 66 -4.55 -15.17 -13.99
N ALA A 67 -3.41 -15.76 -14.34
CA ALA A 67 -2.64 -16.61 -13.44
C ALA A 67 -2.19 -15.83 -12.18
N LYS A 68 -1.68 -14.61 -12.38
CA LYS A 68 -1.24 -13.72 -11.30
C LYS A 68 -2.40 -13.28 -10.42
N TYR A 69 -3.54 -12.95 -11.01
CA TYR A 69 -4.77 -12.62 -10.29
C TYR A 69 -5.29 -13.81 -9.46
N LYS A 70 -5.35 -15.01 -10.05
CA LYS A 70 -5.78 -16.24 -9.36
C LYS A 70 -4.87 -16.58 -8.17
N LYS A 71 -3.55 -16.48 -8.35
CA LYS A 71 -2.55 -16.68 -7.29
C LYS A 71 -2.74 -15.66 -6.17
N MET A 72 -2.95 -14.40 -6.50
CA MET A 72 -3.22 -13.33 -5.52
C MET A 72 -4.48 -13.62 -4.70
N LYS A 73 -5.59 -13.99 -5.37
CA LYS A 73 -6.87 -14.31 -4.71
C LYS A 73 -6.76 -15.53 -3.78
N SER A 74 -6.02 -16.56 -4.19
CA SER A 74 -5.74 -17.73 -3.35
C SER A 74 -4.93 -17.36 -2.10
N ASN A 75 -3.87 -16.56 -2.25
CA ASN A 75 -3.06 -16.10 -1.13
C ASN A 75 -3.83 -15.23 -0.14
N LEU A 76 -4.73 -14.36 -0.64
CA LEU A 76 -5.64 -13.57 0.19
C LEU A 76 -6.56 -14.44 1.03
N LYS A 77 -7.17 -15.48 0.44
CA LYS A 77 -7.99 -16.44 1.19
C LYS A 77 -7.20 -17.16 2.28
N LYS A 78 -5.99 -17.62 1.97
CA LYS A 78 -5.11 -18.30 2.95
C LYS A 78 -4.74 -17.39 4.12
N LYS A 79 -4.37 -16.14 3.85
CA LYS A 79 -4.08 -15.16 4.91
C LYS A 79 -5.30 -14.87 5.77
N HIS A 80 -6.47 -14.71 5.16
CA HIS A 80 -7.71 -14.47 5.89
C HIS A 80 -8.07 -15.64 6.80
N HIS A 81 -7.85 -16.88 6.34
CA HIS A 81 -8.05 -18.07 7.16
C HIS A 81 -7.04 -18.15 8.32
N ALA A 82 -5.77 -17.86 8.06
CA ALA A 82 -4.73 -17.86 9.08
C ALA A 82 -4.97 -16.80 10.18
N ILE A 83 -5.48 -15.62 9.82
CA ILE A 83 -5.87 -14.57 10.79
C ILE A 83 -7.07 -15.03 11.62
N LEU A 84 -8.07 -15.68 11.01
CA LEU A 84 -9.22 -16.21 11.73
C LEU A 84 -8.84 -17.34 12.70
N GLU A 85 -7.90 -18.22 12.31
CA GLU A 85 -7.36 -19.24 13.22
C GLU A 85 -6.52 -18.66 14.36
N GLN A 86 -5.73 -17.61 14.11
CA GLN A 86 -5.01 -16.92 15.18
C GLN A 86 -5.97 -16.28 16.19
N ASN A 87 -7.03 -15.61 15.71
CA ASN A 87 -8.03 -15.01 16.58
C ASN A 87 -8.83 -16.05 17.38
N ARG A 88 -9.05 -17.26 16.84
CA ARG A 88 -9.69 -18.36 17.59
C ARG A 88 -8.79 -19.00 18.64
N LYS A 89 -7.47 -18.91 18.52
CA LYS A 89 -6.50 -19.45 19.50
C LYS A 89 -6.15 -18.45 20.60
N GLN A 90 -6.47 -17.17 20.40
CA GLN A 90 -6.24 -16.09 21.37
C GLN A 90 -7.51 -15.74 22.19
N ALA A 91 -8.66 -16.32 21.84
CA ALA A 91 -9.90 -16.27 22.61
C ALA A 91 -10.00 -17.53 23.49
#